data_AF-A0A949BM63-F1
#
_entry.id   AF-A0A949BM63-F1
#
_cell.length_a   1.000
_cell.length_b   1.000
_cell.length_c   1.000
_cell.angle_alpha   90.00
_cell.angle_beta   90.00
_cell.angle_gamma   90.00
#
_symmetry.space_group_name_H-M   'P 1'
#
loop_
_entity.id
_entity.type
_entity.pdbx_description
1 polymer ?
#
loop_
_entity_poly.entity_id
_entity_poly.type
_entity_poly.pdbx_seq_one_letter_code
_entity_poly.pdbx_strand_id
1 'polypeptide(L)'
;MTRSIEVPQKTLELLTSRLASIEQELRAVKLQIRNLYTLGEKEIMVHTVRWVAPLAEVERAGGVVTPLELSWFCRKYGKNPKGVAGYFTGSKPSMRSIGDQRSITEDGLARIRQIDLEYGEDWVDKIPLDQVGDPEVDPDSIIYI
;
A
#
# COMPACT_ATOMS: atom_id res chain seq x y z
N MET A 1 -0.06 16.94 48.33
CA MET A 1 1.41 17.11 48.27
C MET A 1 1.92 16.43 47.02
N THR A 2 2.26 17.19 45.98
CA THR A 2 2.91 16.67 44.78
C THR A 2 4.38 16.42 45.13
N ARG A 3 4.79 15.15 45.16
CA ARG A 3 6.22 14.81 45.31
C ARG A 3 6.94 15.20 44.02
N SER A 4 7.75 16.25 44.10
CA SER A 4 8.74 16.56 43.07
C SER A 4 9.77 15.44 43.06
N ILE A 5 9.88 14.71 41.94
CA ILE A 5 10.96 13.75 41.71
C ILE A 5 12.04 14.52 40.97
N GLU A 6 13.12 14.86 41.66
CA GLU A 6 14.29 15.45 41.03
C GLU A 6 15.11 14.34 40.35
N VAL A 7 15.18 14.40 39.02
CA VAL A 7 16.04 13.51 38.23
C VAL A 7 17.40 14.20 38.08
N PRO A 8 18.51 13.57 38.54
CA PRO A 8 19.83 14.14 38.38
C PRO A 8 20.16 14.39 36.91
N GLN A 9 20.79 15.54 36.62
CA GLN A 9 21.16 15.91 35.24
C GLN A 9 22.00 14.83 34.54
N LYS A 10 22.92 14.18 35.27
CA LYS A 10 23.71 13.05 34.75
C LYS A 10 22.85 11.86 34.31
N THR A 11 21.74 11.62 34.98
CA THR A 11 20.79 10.55 34.61
C THR A 11 20.07 10.90 33.32
N LEU A 12 19.66 12.16 33.14
CA LEU A 12 19.06 12.65 31.89
C LEU A 12 20.04 12.57 30.71
N GLU A 13 21.29 12.99 30.90
CA GLU A 13 22.34 12.92 29.87
C GLU A 13 22.61 11.47 29.43
N LEU A 14 22.67 10.54 30.39
CA LEU A 14 22.85 9.11 30.11
C LEU A 14 21.65 8.55 29.33
N LEU A 15 20.42 8.89 29.71
CA LEU A 15 19.21 8.41 29.04
C LEU A 15 19.12 8.94 27.61
N THR A 16 19.40 10.22 27.39
CA THR A 16 19.42 10.82 26.05
C THR A 16 20.49 10.18 25.16
N SER A 17 21.69 9.93 25.70
CA SER A 17 22.76 9.23 24.96
C SER A 17 22.36 7.81 24.59
N ARG A 18 21.72 7.06 25.50
CA ARG A 18 21.21 5.71 25.22
C ARG A 18 20.11 5.72 24.17
N LEU A 19 19.18 6.68 24.24
CA LEU A 19 18.12 6.85 23.25
C LEU A 19 18.72 7.08 21.85
N ALA A 20 19.71 7.98 21.75
CA ALA A 20 20.40 8.25 20.48
C ALA A 20 21.11 7.01 19.92
N SER A 21 21.73 6.18 20.77
CA SER A 21 22.32 4.89 20.36
C SER A 21 21.27 3.93 19.82
N ILE A 22 20.15 3.76 20.54
CA ILE A 22 19.05 2.89 20.12
C ILE A 22 18.48 3.36 18.78
N GLU A 23 18.31 4.67 18.58
CA GLU A 23 17.85 5.23 17.30
C GLU A 23 18.82 4.94 16.16
N GLN A 24 20.13 5.05 16.39
CA GLN A 24 21.15 4.72 15.39
C GLN A 24 21.17 3.23 15.05
N GLU A 25 21.13 2.35 16.05
CA GLU A 25 21.06 0.90 15.87
C GLU A 25 19.79 0.50 15.11
N LEU A 26 18.65 1.09 15.45
CA LEU A 26 17.39 0.85 14.76
C LEU A 26 17.45 1.29 13.29
N ARG A 27 18.10 2.42 12.98
CA ARG A 27 18.34 2.85 11.59
C ARG A 27 19.21 1.87 10.83
N ALA A 28 20.28 1.38 11.45
CA ALA A 28 21.18 0.40 10.83
C ALA A 28 20.47 -0.93 10.56
N VAL A 29 19.69 -1.43 11.53
CA VAL A 29 18.88 -2.66 11.36
C VAL A 29 17.84 -2.47 10.27
N LYS A 30 17.13 -1.33 10.21
CA LYS A 30 16.22 -1.03 9.09
C LYS A 30 16.91 -1.05 7.74
N LEU A 31 18.13 -0.51 7.64
CA LEU A 31 18.91 -0.51 6.41
C LEU A 31 19.36 -1.93 6.02
N GLN A 32 19.80 -2.74 7.00
CA GLN A 32 20.21 -4.12 6.78
C GLN A 32 19.02 -4.99 6.36
N ILE A 33 17.88 -4.87 7.05
CA ILE A 33 16.62 -5.52 6.67
C ILE A 33 16.24 -5.08 5.26
N ARG A 34 16.23 -3.77 4.97
CA ARG A 34 15.99 -3.28 3.61
C ARG A 34 16.91 -3.99 2.62
N ASN A 35 18.24 -3.91 2.79
CA ASN A 35 19.17 -4.52 1.84
C ASN A 35 19.04 -6.05 1.72
N LEU A 36 18.64 -6.75 2.79
CA LEU A 36 18.44 -8.20 2.78
C LEU A 36 17.16 -8.62 2.06
N TYR A 37 16.07 -7.84 2.21
CA TYR A 37 14.78 -8.14 1.60
C TYR A 37 14.63 -7.50 0.21
N THR A 38 15.26 -6.35 -0.07
CA THR A 38 15.15 -5.63 -1.36
C THR A 38 16.09 -6.13 -2.46
N LEU A 39 16.74 -7.28 -2.28
CA LEU A 39 17.59 -7.88 -3.31
C LEU A 39 16.70 -8.54 -4.39
N GLY A 40 16.07 -7.71 -5.23
CA GLY A 40 15.15 -8.13 -6.28
C GLY A 40 13.74 -7.53 -6.16
N GLU A 41 13.37 -6.96 -5.01
CA GLU A 41 12.09 -6.27 -4.81
C GLU A 41 12.16 -4.83 -5.35
N LYS A 42 11.07 -4.38 -5.97
CA LYS A 42 10.90 -3.02 -6.50
C LYS A 42 10.02 -2.19 -5.59
N GLU A 43 10.35 -0.91 -5.49
CA GLU A 43 9.56 0.06 -4.73
C GLU A 43 8.25 0.37 -5.45
N ILE A 44 7.14 0.33 -4.73
CA ILE A 44 5.83 0.77 -5.19
C ILE A 44 5.12 1.58 -4.10
N MET A 45 4.43 2.66 -4.50
CA MET A 45 3.66 3.46 -3.54
C MET A 45 2.36 2.75 -3.16
N VAL A 46 1.98 2.85 -1.89
CA VAL A 46 0.74 2.28 -1.34
C VAL A 46 -0.49 2.76 -2.12
N HIS A 47 -0.55 4.04 -2.49
CA HIS A 47 -1.66 4.57 -3.28
C HIS A 47 -1.75 3.93 -4.67
N THR A 48 -0.62 3.58 -5.30
CA THR A 48 -0.58 2.91 -6.61
C THR A 48 -1.17 1.52 -6.49
N VAL A 49 -0.75 0.76 -5.46
CA VAL A 49 -1.30 -0.58 -5.18
C VAL A 49 -2.81 -0.49 -4.92
N ARG A 50 -3.23 0.40 -4.02
CA ARG A 50 -4.64 0.68 -3.73
C ARG A 50 -5.46 0.97 -4.97
N TRP A 51 -4.85 1.61 -5.97
CA TRP A 51 -5.55 2.00 -7.19
C TRP A 51 -5.59 0.89 -8.23
N VAL A 52 -4.50 0.15 -8.43
CA VAL A 52 -4.38 -0.80 -9.55
C VAL A 52 -4.70 -2.25 -9.15
N ALA A 53 -4.37 -2.67 -7.93
CA ALA A 53 -4.58 -4.05 -7.51
C ALA A 53 -6.06 -4.49 -7.56
N PRO A 54 -7.04 -3.64 -7.20
CA PRO A 54 -8.45 -4.00 -7.38
C PRO A 54 -8.83 -4.21 -8.87
N LEU A 55 -8.19 -3.50 -9.81
CA LEU A 55 -8.45 -3.69 -11.24
C LEU A 55 -7.88 -5.02 -11.73
N ALA A 56 -6.69 -5.39 -11.26
CA ALA A 56 -6.06 -6.66 -11.57
C ALA A 56 -6.90 -7.85 -11.05
N GLU A 57 -7.51 -7.73 -9.87
CA GLU A 57 -8.46 -8.75 -9.39
C GLU A 57 -9.71 -8.87 -10.27
N VAL A 58 -10.22 -7.74 -10.78
CA VAL A 58 -11.34 -7.76 -11.74
C VAL A 58 -10.94 -8.46 -13.03
N GLU A 59 -9.74 -8.19 -13.55
CA GLU A 59 -9.21 -8.89 -14.72
C GLU A 59 -9.08 -10.40 -14.46
N ARG A 60 -8.49 -10.81 -13.33
CA ARG A 60 -8.39 -12.21 -12.89
C ARG A 60 -9.76 -12.89 -12.75
N ALA A 61 -10.79 -12.14 -12.38
CA ALA A 61 -12.18 -12.61 -12.31
C ALA A 61 -12.90 -12.68 -13.68
N GLY A 62 -12.20 -12.43 -14.79
CA GLY A 62 -12.76 -12.47 -16.15
C GLY A 62 -13.20 -11.10 -16.69
N GLY A 63 -12.78 -10.00 -16.05
CA GLY A 63 -12.99 -8.63 -16.52
C GLY A 63 -14.38 -8.03 -16.24
N VAL A 64 -15.29 -8.79 -15.62
CA VAL A 64 -16.64 -8.34 -15.26
C VAL A 64 -16.99 -8.85 -13.87
N VAL A 65 -17.44 -7.96 -13.00
CA VAL A 65 -17.79 -8.25 -11.61
C VAL A 65 -19.05 -7.54 -11.16
N THR A 66 -19.64 -8.01 -10.07
CA THR A 66 -20.69 -7.31 -9.35
C THR A 66 -20.14 -6.10 -8.58
N PRO A 67 -20.98 -5.12 -8.21
CA PRO A 67 -20.57 -4.02 -7.35
C PRO A 67 -20.05 -4.48 -5.97
N LEU A 68 -20.57 -5.61 -5.46
CA LEU A 68 -20.16 -6.18 -4.18
C LEU A 68 -18.74 -6.73 -4.25
N GLU A 69 -18.43 -7.52 -5.29
CA GLU A 69 -17.08 -8.05 -5.54
C GLU A 69 -16.06 -6.93 -5.73
N LEU A 70 -16.39 -5.90 -6.53
CA LEU A 70 -15.53 -4.73 -6.68
C LEU A 70 -15.28 -4.03 -5.33
N SER A 71 -16.30 -3.93 -4.48
CA SER A 71 -16.15 -3.36 -3.14
C SER A 71 -15.21 -4.20 -2.27
N TRP A 72 -15.29 -5.53 -2.36
CA TRP A 72 -14.42 -6.44 -1.63
C TRP A 72 -12.97 -6.32 -2.08
N PHE A 73 -12.71 -6.28 -3.40
CA PHE A 73 -11.36 -6.07 -3.93
C PHE A 73 -10.78 -4.73 -3.48
N CYS A 74 -11.56 -3.66 -3.51
CA CYS A 74 -11.09 -2.36 -3.01
C CYS A 74 -10.70 -2.44 -1.52
N ARG A 75 -11.53 -3.06 -0.68
CA ARG A 75 -11.26 -3.21 0.76
C ARG A 75 -10.05 -4.09 1.05
N LYS A 76 -9.86 -5.17 0.28
CA LYS A 76 -8.70 -6.07 0.40
C LYS A 76 -7.38 -5.29 0.37
N TYR A 77 -7.31 -4.26 -0.46
CA TYR A 77 -6.12 -3.42 -0.63
C TYR A 77 -6.23 -2.07 0.10
N GLY A 78 -7.15 -1.89 1.05
CA GLY A 78 -7.24 -0.64 1.84
C GLY A 78 -7.80 0.56 1.06
N LYS A 79 -8.38 0.36 -0.13
CA LYS A 79 -9.07 1.41 -0.88
C LYS A 79 -10.51 1.57 -0.37
N ASN A 80 -10.84 2.79 0.05
CA ASN A 80 -12.21 3.11 0.48
C ASN A 80 -13.20 2.96 -0.70
N PRO A 81 -14.30 2.20 -0.55
CA PRO A 81 -15.34 2.07 -1.57
C PRO A 81 -15.94 3.38 -2.08
N LYS A 82 -15.94 4.46 -1.27
CA LYS A 82 -16.37 5.79 -1.70
C LYS A 82 -15.44 6.40 -2.76
N GLY A 83 -14.16 6.03 -2.75
CA GLY A 83 -13.14 6.46 -3.72
C GLY A 83 -13.11 5.66 -5.02
N VAL A 84 -14.10 4.78 -5.24
CA VAL A 84 -14.19 3.91 -6.43
C VAL A 84 -14.78 4.66 -7.63
N ALA A 85 -15.46 5.80 -7.40
CA ALA A 85 -16.02 6.63 -8.47
C ALA A 85 -14.98 6.99 -9.54
N GLY A 86 -13.71 7.21 -9.16
CA GLY A 86 -12.64 7.54 -10.11
C GLY A 86 -12.27 6.42 -11.10
N TYR A 87 -12.76 5.18 -10.90
CA TYR A 87 -12.65 4.15 -11.95
C TYR A 87 -13.62 4.39 -13.11
N PHE A 88 -14.73 5.07 -12.86
CA PHE A 88 -15.83 5.25 -13.82
C PHE A 88 -15.88 6.65 -14.44
N THR A 89 -15.05 7.56 -13.96
CA THR A 89 -15.04 8.97 -14.37
C THR A 89 -13.76 9.34 -15.11
N GLY A 90 -13.80 10.49 -15.80
CA GLY A 90 -12.69 10.99 -16.62
C GLY A 90 -12.82 10.63 -18.11
N SER A 91 -11.86 11.10 -18.91
CA SER A 91 -11.83 10.85 -20.36
C SER A 91 -11.39 9.44 -20.74
N LYS A 92 -10.71 8.75 -19.81
CA LYS A 92 -10.19 7.38 -19.94
C LYS A 92 -10.51 6.57 -18.68
N PRO A 93 -11.79 6.24 -18.45
CA PRO A 93 -12.20 5.51 -17.26
C PRO A 93 -11.65 4.08 -17.30
N SER A 94 -11.19 3.56 -16.17
CA SER A 94 -10.68 2.17 -16.06
C SER A 94 -11.79 1.13 -16.02
N MET A 95 -13.00 1.54 -15.69
CA MET A 95 -14.17 0.67 -15.61
C MET A 95 -15.41 1.37 -16.16
N ARG A 96 -16.40 0.57 -16.55
CA ARG A 96 -17.74 1.03 -16.97
C ARG A 96 -18.83 0.21 -16.30
N SER A 97 -20.00 0.80 -16.13
CA SER A 97 -21.20 0.09 -15.70
C SER A 97 -21.87 -0.57 -16.91
N ILE A 98 -22.22 -1.85 -16.77
CA ILE A 98 -22.98 -2.60 -17.79
C ILE A 98 -24.18 -3.22 -17.07
N GLY A 99 -25.33 -2.55 -17.14
CA GLY A 99 -26.47 -2.88 -16.27
C GLY A 99 -26.05 -2.83 -14.80
N ASP A 100 -26.31 -3.92 -14.08
CA ASP A 100 -25.96 -4.06 -12.66
C ASP A 100 -24.50 -4.47 -12.42
N GLN A 101 -23.73 -4.78 -13.47
CA GLN A 101 -22.35 -5.21 -13.38
C GLN A 101 -21.35 -4.06 -13.62
N ARG A 102 -20.08 -4.33 -13.31
CA ARG A 102 -18.93 -3.45 -13.55
C ARG A 102 -17.93 -4.21 -14.41
N SER A 103 -17.50 -3.60 -15.50
CA SER A 103 -16.60 -4.20 -16.46
C SER A 103 -15.35 -3.33 -16.61
N ILE A 104 -14.18 -3.97 -16.64
CA ILE A 104 -12.92 -3.30 -16.93
C ILE A 104 -12.89 -2.82 -18.38
N THR A 105 -12.32 -1.64 -18.62
CA THR A 105 -12.15 -1.07 -19.96
C THR A 105 -10.74 -1.38 -20.49
N GLU A 106 -10.52 -1.08 -21.77
CA GLU A 106 -9.18 -1.18 -22.36
C GLU A 106 -8.16 -0.25 -21.66
N ASP A 107 -8.59 0.94 -21.23
CA ASP A 107 -7.73 1.84 -20.45
C ASP A 107 -7.42 1.28 -19.05
N GLY A 108 -8.35 0.52 -18.45
CA GLY A 108 -8.12 -0.22 -17.21
C GLY A 108 -7.08 -1.32 -17.40
N LEU A 109 -7.23 -2.14 -18.44
CA LEU A 109 -6.28 -3.19 -18.80
C LEU A 109 -4.89 -2.62 -19.13
N ALA A 110 -4.83 -1.50 -19.84
CA ALA A 110 -3.56 -0.83 -20.15
C ALA A 110 -2.80 -0.40 -18.89
N ARG A 111 -3.51 0.03 -17.84
CA ARG A 111 -2.88 0.38 -16.54
C ARG A 111 -2.32 -0.85 -15.84
N ILE A 112 -3.04 -1.97 -15.87
CA ILE A 112 -2.57 -3.23 -15.27
C ILE A 112 -1.31 -3.70 -16.00
N ARG A 113 -1.35 -3.77 -17.33
CA ARG A 113 -0.18 -4.15 -18.16
C ARG A 113 1.04 -3.29 -17.91
N GLN A 114 0.86 -1.98 -17.63
CA GLN A 114 1.98 -1.11 -17.28
C GLN A 114 2.63 -1.54 -15.96
N ILE A 115 1.83 -1.90 -14.95
CA ILE A 115 2.34 -2.44 -13.69
C ILE A 115 2.96 -3.82 -13.90
N ASP A 116 2.36 -4.70 -14.70
CA ASP A 116 2.92 -6.03 -14.98
C ASP A 116 4.30 -5.95 -15.65
N LEU A 117 4.48 -5.02 -16.59
CA LEU A 117 5.77 -4.77 -17.24
C LEU A 117 6.84 -4.29 -16.25
N GLU A 118 6.42 -3.53 -15.23
CA GLU A 118 7.32 -2.96 -14.24
C GLU A 118 7.62 -3.95 -13.11
N TYR A 119 6.66 -4.71 -12.61
CA TYR A 119 6.77 -5.51 -11.39
C TYR A 119 6.66 -7.02 -11.62
N GLY A 120 6.40 -7.46 -12.86
CA GLY A 120 6.13 -8.85 -13.22
C GLY A 120 4.63 -9.20 -13.10
N GLU A 121 4.14 -10.15 -13.89
CA GLU A 121 2.71 -10.54 -13.92
C GLU A 121 2.19 -11.10 -12.57
N ASP A 122 3.10 -11.54 -11.70
CA ASP A 122 2.82 -12.08 -10.37
C ASP A 122 2.85 -11.00 -9.25
N TRP A 123 3.00 -9.72 -9.59
CA TRP A 123 3.12 -8.63 -8.61
C TRP A 123 1.98 -8.58 -7.60
N VAL A 124 0.75 -8.88 -8.02
CA VAL A 124 -0.44 -8.87 -7.14
C VAL A 124 -0.29 -9.86 -5.99
N ASP A 125 0.38 -10.98 -6.24
CA ASP A 125 0.58 -12.07 -5.27
C ASP A 125 1.69 -11.76 -4.27
N LYS A 126 2.55 -10.78 -4.58
CA LYS A 126 3.65 -10.30 -3.72
C LYS A 126 3.23 -9.18 -2.77
N ILE A 127 2.03 -8.61 -2.93
CA ILE A 127 1.57 -7.47 -2.12
C ILE A 127 1.46 -7.86 -0.64
N PRO A 128 2.18 -7.19 0.27
CA PRO A 128 2.00 -7.37 1.71
C PRO A 128 0.67 -6.75 2.17
N LEU A 129 -0.38 -7.58 2.23
CA LEU A 129 -1.74 -7.11 2.55
C LEU A 129 -1.87 -6.50 3.96
N ASP A 130 -0.99 -6.89 4.88
CA ASP A 130 -0.87 -6.29 6.22
C ASP A 130 -0.42 -4.83 6.18
N GLN A 131 0.34 -4.42 5.15
CA GLN A 131 0.81 -3.05 4.98
C GLN A 131 -0.14 -2.22 4.12
N VAL A 132 -0.75 -2.80 3.09
CA VAL A 132 -1.58 -2.03 2.15
C VAL A 132 -3.05 -2.01 2.58
N GLY A 133 -3.53 -3.12 3.15
CA GLY A 133 -4.93 -3.32 3.55
C GLY A 133 -5.36 -2.46 4.73
N ASP A 134 -4.42 -2.02 5.57
CA ASP A 134 -4.70 -1.16 6.72
C ASP A 134 -4.98 0.29 6.27
N PRO A 135 -6.21 0.81 6.44
CA PRO A 135 -6.56 2.17 6.03
C PRO A 135 -5.77 3.28 6.75
N GLU A 136 -5.14 2.98 7.90
CA GLU A 136 -4.33 3.95 8.65
C GLU A 136 -2.92 4.14 8.05
N VAL A 137 -2.51 3.26 7.13
CA VAL A 137 -1.22 3.41 6.43
C VAL A 137 -1.30 4.57 5.44
N ASP A 138 -0.33 5.47 5.55
CA ASP A 138 -0.17 6.65 4.71
C ASP A 138 -0.09 6.24 3.22
N PRO A 139 -1.01 6.70 2.36
CA PRO A 139 -1.03 6.39 0.93
C PRO A 139 0.28 6.74 0.20
N ASP A 140 1.05 7.71 0.68
CA ASP A 140 2.31 8.15 0.06
C ASP A 140 3.51 7.32 0.56
N SER A 141 3.28 6.32 1.42
CA SER A 141 4.31 5.36 1.82
C SER A 141 4.73 4.45 0.67
N ILE A 142 6.00 4.04 0.73
CA ILE A 142 6.59 3.05 -0.19
C ILE A 142 6.57 1.68 0.49
N ILE A 143 6.14 0.67 -0.26
CA ILE A 143 6.33 -0.74 0.06
C ILE A 143 7.24 -1.39 -0.98
N TYR A 144 7.69 -2.60 -0.70
CA TYR A 144 8.56 -3.39 -1.57
C TYR A 144 7.79 -4.63 -2.01
N ILE A 145 7.80 -4.92 -3.32
CA ILE A 145 7.17 -6.10 -3.95
C ILE A 145 8.07 -6.72 -5.03
#